data_AF-A0A1B0ZG93-F1
#
_entry.id   AF-A0A1B0ZG93-F1
#
_cell.length_a   1.000
_cell.length_b   1.000
_cell.length_c   1.000
_cell.angle_alpha   90.00
_cell.angle_beta   90.00
_cell.angle_gamma   90.00
#
_symmetry.space_group_name_H-M   'P 1'
#
loop_
_entity.id
_entity.type
_entity.pdbx_description
1 polymer ?
#
loop_
_entity_poly.entity_id
_entity_poly.type
_entity_poly.pdbx_seq_one_letter_code
_entity_poly.pdbx_strand_id
1 'polypeptide(L)'
;MTETLDGSELLTGPQAGGVLEAAVTNAGGELVEWTLDHVDHRPSRSTKAMFRTKVRWVEIDGPEAEPRDELFGVSAHIGEQEKNVLAPEQSLVMTDGDMNVRVWRYPHDPWLPMLPQVCYPDVLHETLAQLGVATGYAEGTPVPVEVVSYRPGRRAVLKAALADRNVFLKVFQPHTTSSVVNLHHTLLDAGVPVPAVLGATDGLVVLAELPGTVLAKAVIDDGAQACHAEDLVAMLDRLPASLMNQPVRPPWTDSAEFYAGVVASSLPSLKDRLDVLVYRIELGLADVERRIGLEPTEVVHGDFYEAQVFVDNSRVVGVLDIDGVGPGRRADDLACLCAHLSVLGDYANQGRLTLDIHERVAEAIRTWYPVFAGRVDPQELALRAAGVVLSLATGPHRQQENDWERATEAMVRVAETWVQVAEYGPHYVGPMPGGLISGSDATSPRDAAEVHEGQQASGMADTGESVSEFEPPQATERSPIVVPSIPSADTSFAHGAAHFEQDPTIPLPPIPELSDHQMEIALDGANEHSHEHFGRAGISMSPPTPVYAPGMRRHPRVRPARHTMMESMAAAQPSEPRPRNTHRADTAEPAPKNATPAPEDPQEGVR
;
A
#
# COMPACT_ATOMS: atom_id res chain seq x y z
N MET A 1 -5.67 23.76 17.19
CA MET A 1 -5.51 22.44 16.56
C MET A 1 -6.76 22.22 15.76
N THR A 2 -6.67 22.32 14.44
CA THR A 2 -7.78 22.02 13.53
C THR A 2 -7.83 20.50 13.44
N GLU A 3 -8.82 19.87 14.08
CA GLU A 3 -9.10 18.44 13.94
C GLU A 3 -9.17 18.10 12.45
N THR A 4 -8.43 17.09 12.01
CA THR A 4 -8.48 16.65 10.62
C THR A 4 -9.86 16.07 10.31
N LEU A 5 -10.61 16.80 9.47
CA LEU A 5 -11.99 16.54 9.06
C LEU A 5 -12.11 15.37 8.06
N ASP A 6 -11.30 14.32 8.18
CA ASP A 6 -11.37 13.13 7.32
C ASP A 6 -11.34 11.80 8.11
N GLY A 7 -11.39 11.89 9.45
CA GLY A 7 -11.40 10.75 10.34
C GLY A 7 -10.04 10.08 10.52
N SER A 8 -8.95 10.66 10.02
CA SER A 8 -7.60 10.10 10.18
C SER A 8 -7.17 10.04 11.65
N GLU A 9 -7.34 11.13 12.40
CA GLU A 9 -7.10 11.16 13.85
C GLU A 9 -7.95 10.12 14.61
N LEU A 10 -9.22 9.95 14.23
CA LEU A 10 -10.12 8.96 14.84
C LEU A 10 -9.61 7.53 14.64
N LEU A 11 -9.25 7.18 13.40
CA LEU A 11 -8.92 5.80 13.03
C LEU A 11 -7.46 5.42 13.29
N THR A 12 -6.56 6.39 13.45
CA THR A 12 -5.15 6.15 13.78
C THR A 12 -4.82 6.39 15.25
N GLY A 13 -5.69 7.11 15.97
CA GLY A 13 -5.54 7.39 17.39
C GLY A 13 -6.19 6.35 18.32
N PRO A 14 -6.05 6.52 19.65
CA PRO A 14 -6.63 5.63 20.65
C PRO A 14 -8.16 5.49 20.57
N GLN A 15 -8.84 6.48 19.98
CA GLN A 15 -10.29 6.49 19.82
C GLN A 15 -10.82 5.37 18.91
N ALA A 16 -9.98 4.82 18.04
CA ALA A 16 -10.32 3.67 17.19
C ALA A 16 -10.80 2.46 18.03
N GLY A 17 -10.24 2.26 19.22
CA GLY A 17 -10.63 1.20 20.14
C GLY A 17 -12.11 1.27 20.53
N GLY A 18 -12.63 2.46 20.79
CA GLY A 18 -14.05 2.63 21.15
C GLY A 18 -15.00 2.35 19.97
N VAL A 19 -14.58 2.65 18.74
CA VAL A 19 -15.32 2.31 17.52
C VAL A 19 -15.38 0.79 17.34
N LEU A 20 -14.25 0.11 17.50
CA LEU A 20 -14.16 -1.35 17.40
C LEU A 20 -14.96 -2.04 18.51
N GLU A 21 -14.83 -1.58 19.75
CA GLU A 21 -15.55 -2.13 20.91
C GLU A 21 -17.07 -2.02 20.73
N ALA A 22 -17.55 -0.87 20.25
CA ALA A 22 -18.96 -0.67 19.94
C ALA A 22 -19.45 -1.64 18.84
N ALA A 23 -18.65 -1.82 17.79
CA ALA A 23 -18.98 -2.74 16.70
C ALA A 23 -19.01 -4.20 17.14
N VAL A 24 -17.99 -4.64 17.89
CA VAL A 24 -17.86 -6.00 18.42
C VAL A 24 -18.97 -6.31 19.44
N THR A 25 -19.25 -5.39 20.37
CA THR A 25 -20.32 -5.54 21.35
C THR A 25 -21.69 -5.62 20.68
N ASN A 26 -21.95 -4.78 19.67
CA ASN A 26 -23.18 -4.83 18.90
C ASN A 26 -23.35 -6.17 18.13
N ALA A 27 -22.26 -6.85 17.82
CA ALA A 27 -22.26 -8.17 17.20
C ALA A 27 -22.25 -9.34 18.21
N GLY A 28 -22.39 -9.06 19.52
CA GLY A 28 -22.45 -10.08 20.58
C GLY A 28 -21.09 -10.61 21.03
N GLY A 29 -20.01 -9.91 20.72
CA GLY A 29 -18.65 -10.23 21.14
C GLY A 29 -18.09 -9.26 22.19
N GLU A 30 -16.92 -9.59 22.71
CA GLU A 30 -16.10 -8.76 23.57
C GLU A 30 -14.75 -8.55 22.88
N LEU A 31 -14.34 -7.28 22.73
CA LEU A 31 -13.04 -6.93 22.15
C LEU A 31 -11.97 -7.10 23.23
N VAL A 32 -10.98 -7.96 22.98
CA VAL A 32 -9.90 -8.27 23.93
C VAL A 32 -8.65 -7.46 23.61
N GLU A 33 -8.27 -7.41 22.33
CA GLU A 33 -7.07 -6.73 21.85
C GLU A 33 -7.33 -6.19 20.44
N TRP A 34 -6.67 -5.09 20.08
CA TRP A 34 -6.67 -4.60 18.71
C TRP A 34 -5.33 -3.94 18.37
N THR A 35 -4.97 -4.03 17.09
CA THR A 35 -3.82 -3.35 16.51
C THR A 35 -4.20 -2.80 15.14
N LEU A 36 -3.71 -1.60 14.82
CA LEU A 36 -3.87 -1.01 13.50
C LEU A 36 -2.95 -1.74 12.51
N ASP A 37 -3.52 -2.25 11.43
CA ASP A 37 -2.80 -3.03 10.41
C ASP A 37 -2.46 -2.19 9.18
N HIS A 38 -3.44 -1.45 8.67
CA HIS A 38 -3.28 -0.66 7.44
C HIS A 38 -4.18 0.58 7.46
N VAL A 39 -3.73 1.66 6.83
CA VAL A 39 -4.49 2.90 6.63
C VAL A 39 -4.39 3.35 5.18
N ASP A 40 -5.53 3.64 4.57
CA ASP A 40 -5.71 4.30 3.27
C ASP A 40 -6.38 5.66 3.54
N HIS A 41 -5.59 6.73 3.42
CA HIS A 41 -6.00 8.08 3.75
C HIS A 41 -6.16 8.94 2.49
N ARG A 42 -7.31 9.57 2.35
CA ARG A 42 -7.56 10.62 1.36
C ARG A 42 -7.77 11.94 2.10
N PRO A 43 -6.75 12.82 2.12
CA PRO A 43 -6.79 14.07 2.87
C PRO A 43 -8.09 14.84 2.63
N SER A 44 -8.73 15.26 3.73
CA SER A 44 -9.98 16.04 3.74
C SER A 44 -11.21 15.36 3.10
N ARG A 45 -11.16 14.04 2.82
CA ARG A 45 -12.31 13.30 2.24
C ARG A 45 -12.70 12.06 3.03
N SER A 46 -11.75 11.15 3.24
CA SER A 46 -12.05 9.85 3.85
C SER A 46 -10.80 9.16 4.37
N THR A 47 -10.97 8.41 5.45
CA THR A 47 -9.95 7.47 5.95
C THR A 47 -10.54 6.08 6.01
N LYS A 48 -9.81 5.09 5.48
CA LYS A 48 -10.09 3.67 5.69
C LYS A 48 -8.95 3.07 6.50
N ALA A 49 -9.30 2.31 7.52
CA ALA A 49 -8.34 1.59 8.34
C ALA A 49 -8.73 0.13 8.47
N MET A 50 -7.74 -0.72 8.63
CA MET A 50 -7.90 -2.15 8.89
C MET A 50 -7.27 -2.47 10.24
N PHE A 51 -7.96 -3.27 11.02
CA PHE A 51 -7.56 -3.62 12.38
C PHE A 51 -7.52 -5.13 12.55
N ARG A 52 -6.41 -5.65 13.06
CA ARG A 52 -6.35 -7.00 13.60
C ARG A 52 -6.85 -6.95 15.02
N THR A 53 -7.78 -7.82 15.36
CA THR A 53 -8.46 -7.83 16.65
C THR A 53 -8.47 -9.23 17.22
N LYS A 54 -8.42 -9.35 18.55
CA LYS A 54 -8.82 -10.57 19.24
C LYS A 54 -10.21 -10.35 19.81
N VAL A 55 -11.15 -11.17 19.37
CA VAL A 55 -12.56 -11.07 19.77
C VAL A 55 -13.01 -12.35 20.44
N ARG A 56 -13.59 -12.22 21.62
CA ARG A 56 -14.32 -13.31 22.26
C ARG A 56 -15.79 -13.23 21.89
N TRP A 57 -16.29 -14.20 21.14
CA TRP A 57 -17.69 -14.21 20.69
C TRP A 57 -18.62 -14.79 21.76
N VAL A 58 -18.91 -14.02 22.80
CA VAL A 58 -19.67 -14.46 23.99
C VAL A 58 -21.04 -15.04 23.65
N GLU A 59 -21.77 -14.42 22.73
CA GLU A 59 -23.12 -14.88 22.34
C GLU A 59 -23.11 -16.11 21.43
N ILE A 60 -21.99 -16.42 20.78
CA ILE A 60 -21.87 -17.52 19.81
C ILE A 60 -21.18 -18.73 20.44
N ASP A 61 -20.03 -18.51 21.06
CA ASP A 61 -19.14 -19.56 21.58
C ASP A 61 -19.18 -19.67 23.12
N GLY A 62 -19.76 -18.68 23.80
CA GLY A 62 -19.85 -18.61 25.25
C GLY A 62 -18.79 -17.70 25.89
N PRO A 63 -18.99 -17.33 27.17
CA PRO A 63 -18.15 -16.34 27.87
C PRO A 63 -16.73 -16.84 28.21
N GLU A 64 -16.51 -18.16 28.20
CA GLU A 64 -15.22 -18.78 28.51
C GLU A 64 -14.48 -19.21 27.23
N ALA A 65 -14.97 -18.84 26.05
CA ALA A 65 -14.31 -19.18 24.79
C ALA A 65 -12.98 -18.42 24.64
N GLU A 66 -12.00 -19.10 24.04
CA GLU A 66 -10.75 -18.45 23.66
C GLU A 66 -11.03 -17.37 22.61
N PRO A 67 -10.42 -16.17 22.73
CA PRO A 67 -10.53 -15.12 21.73
C PRO A 67 -10.01 -15.59 20.37
N ARG A 68 -10.69 -15.16 19.31
CA ARG A 68 -10.31 -15.45 17.92
C ARG A 68 -9.67 -14.24 17.26
N ASP A 69 -8.71 -14.48 16.39
CA ASP A 69 -8.18 -13.45 15.51
C ASP A 69 -9.23 -13.10 14.45
N GLU A 70 -9.64 -11.84 14.44
CA GLU A 70 -10.63 -11.27 13.55
C GLU A 70 -10.07 -10.01 12.89
N LEU A 71 -10.52 -9.74 11.67
CA LEU A 71 -10.08 -8.59 10.89
C LEU A 71 -11.28 -7.65 10.65
N PHE A 72 -11.15 -6.40 11.10
CA PHE A 72 -12.19 -5.38 10.98
C PHE A 72 -11.74 -4.22 10.11
N GLY A 73 -12.55 -3.92 9.10
CA GLY A 73 -12.38 -2.71 8.30
C GLY A 73 -13.24 -1.59 8.87
N VAL A 74 -12.69 -0.39 8.90
CA VAL A 74 -13.38 0.83 9.31
C VAL A 74 -13.20 1.89 8.23
N SER A 75 -14.26 2.61 7.90
CA SER A 75 -14.23 3.74 6.97
C SER A 75 -14.88 4.94 7.63
N ALA A 76 -14.16 6.07 7.70
CA ALA A 76 -14.67 7.35 8.13
C ALA A 76 -14.83 8.28 6.91
N HIS A 77 -15.98 8.94 6.80
CA HIS A 77 -16.30 9.92 5.76
C HIS A 77 -16.94 11.17 6.37
N ILE A 78 -16.60 12.34 5.84
CA ILE A 78 -17.19 13.63 6.26
C ILE A 78 -17.98 14.24 5.10
N GLY A 79 -19.23 14.62 5.35
CA GLY A 79 -20.08 15.40 4.44
C GLY A 79 -20.49 14.73 3.10
N GLU A 80 -19.73 13.76 2.59
CA GLU A 80 -20.10 12.96 1.42
C GLU A 80 -20.81 11.66 1.85
N GLN A 81 -21.90 11.31 1.14
CA GLN A 81 -22.48 9.98 1.28
C GLN A 81 -21.60 8.93 0.61
N GLU A 82 -21.42 7.81 1.30
CA GLU A 82 -20.72 6.65 0.75
C GLU A 82 -21.41 6.17 -0.53
N LYS A 83 -20.64 6.10 -1.61
CA LYS A 83 -21.12 5.62 -2.92
C LYS A 83 -20.85 4.13 -3.06
N ASN A 84 -21.70 3.46 -3.83
CA ASN A 84 -21.57 2.05 -4.21
C ASN A 84 -21.43 1.09 -3.02
N VAL A 85 -22.10 1.39 -1.89
CA VAL A 85 -22.24 0.43 -0.79
C VAL A 85 -23.30 -0.58 -1.21
N LEU A 86 -22.90 -1.85 -1.37
CA LEU A 86 -23.73 -2.88 -2.01
C LEU A 86 -24.35 -3.84 -1.01
N ALA A 87 -23.68 -4.09 0.12
CA ALA A 87 -24.21 -4.89 1.22
C ALA A 87 -24.20 -4.07 2.53
N PRO A 88 -24.98 -2.97 2.62
CA PRO A 88 -24.96 -2.08 3.77
C PRO A 88 -25.32 -2.79 5.07
N GLU A 89 -26.17 -3.82 5.02
CA GLU A 89 -26.53 -4.67 6.15
C GLU A 89 -25.32 -5.40 6.75
N GLN A 90 -24.27 -5.68 5.98
CA GLN A 90 -23.08 -6.39 6.46
C GLN A 90 -22.11 -5.51 7.28
N SER A 91 -22.53 -4.29 7.61
CA SER A 91 -21.69 -3.31 8.30
C SER A 91 -22.50 -2.50 9.31
N LEU A 92 -21.84 -2.08 10.38
CA LEU A 92 -22.38 -1.14 11.35
C LEU A 92 -22.06 0.28 10.90
N VAL A 93 -23.02 1.21 11.01
CA VAL A 93 -22.78 2.64 10.79
C VAL A 93 -22.99 3.38 12.10
N MET A 94 -21.98 4.14 12.50
CA MET A 94 -21.98 5.06 13.63
C MET A 94 -21.86 6.49 13.09
N THR A 95 -22.62 7.43 13.66
CA THR A 95 -22.57 8.83 13.24
C THR A 95 -22.76 9.76 14.42
N ASP A 96 -22.03 10.87 14.42
CA ASP A 96 -22.21 12.00 15.35
C ASP A 96 -23.02 13.16 14.73
N GLY A 97 -23.38 13.05 13.45
CA GLY A 97 -24.09 14.06 12.66
C GLY A 97 -23.25 14.61 11.50
N ASP A 98 -21.94 14.79 11.69
CA ASP A 98 -21.04 15.39 10.71
C ASP A 98 -20.11 14.35 10.07
N MET A 99 -19.81 13.27 10.80
CA MET A 99 -19.01 12.15 10.34
C MET A 99 -19.82 10.83 10.34
N ASN A 100 -19.62 10.02 9.29
CA ASN A 100 -20.14 8.67 9.20
C ASN A 100 -18.97 7.68 9.29
N VAL A 101 -19.04 6.79 10.27
CA VAL A 101 -18.06 5.72 10.50
C VAL A 101 -18.72 4.38 10.23
N ARG A 102 -18.27 3.68 9.19
CA ARG A 102 -18.73 2.34 8.84
C ARG A 102 -17.72 1.30 9.30
N VAL A 103 -18.18 0.27 9.99
CA VAL A 103 -17.37 -0.85 10.47
C VAL A 103 -17.90 -2.15 9.86
N TRP A 104 -17.03 -3.00 9.31
CA TRP A 104 -17.39 -4.32 8.81
C TRP A 104 -16.37 -5.36 9.26
N ARG A 105 -16.83 -6.61 9.36
CA ARG A 105 -15.98 -7.76 9.66
C ARG A 105 -15.59 -8.44 8.35
N TYR A 106 -14.31 -8.69 8.13
CA TYR A 106 -13.85 -9.51 7.01
C TYR A 106 -14.46 -10.93 7.08
N PRO A 107 -14.86 -11.56 5.96
CA PRO A 107 -14.78 -11.11 4.57
C PRO A 107 -15.98 -10.30 4.07
N HIS A 108 -16.86 -9.81 4.95
CA HIS A 108 -18.11 -9.12 4.61
C HIS A 108 -17.91 -7.62 4.31
N ASP A 109 -16.99 -7.34 3.38
CA ASP A 109 -16.71 -5.99 2.92
C ASP A 109 -17.88 -5.47 2.06
N PRO A 110 -18.52 -4.35 2.45
CA PRO A 110 -19.77 -3.91 1.84
C PRO A 110 -19.61 -3.37 0.41
N TRP A 111 -18.37 -3.17 -0.06
CA TRP A 111 -18.07 -2.84 -1.47
C TRP A 111 -17.69 -4.07 -2.30
N LEU A 112 -17.38 -5.20 -1.66
CA LEU A 112 -16.90 -6.43 -2.30
C LEU A 112 -17.85 -7.61 -2.03
N PRO A 113 -19.09 -7.60 -2.56
CA PRO A 113 -20.11 -8.57 -2.20
C PRO A 113 -19.78 -10.02 -2.58
N MET A 114 -18.86 -10.23 -3.54
CA MET A 114 -18.38 -11.56 -3.92
C MET A 114 -17.31 -12.12 -2.98
N LEU A 115 -16.73 -11.31 -2.09
CA LEU A 115 -15.62 -11.74 -1.22
C LEU A 115 -16.02 -12.92 -0.29
N PRO A 116 -17.17 -12.89 0.41
CA PRO A 116 -17.61 -14.06 1.18
C PRO A 116 -17.83 -15.32 0.31
N GLN A 117 -18.18 -15.19 -0.97
CA GLN A 117 -18.44 -16.34 -1.84
C GLN A 117 -17.16 -17.06 -2.30
N VAL A 118 -15.99 -16.48 -2.02
CA VAL A 118 -14.70 -17.02 -2.44
C VAL A 118 -13.70 -17.22 -1.30
N CYS A 119 -13.93 -16.62 -0.12
CA CYS A 119 -13.07 -16.82 1.05
C CYS A 119 -13.30 -18.14 1.79
N TYR A 120 -14.47 -18.77 1.63
CA TYR A 120 -14.81 -20.01 2.32
C TYR A 120 -14.60 -21.23 1.39
N PRO A 121 -13.72 -22.19 1.74
CA PRO A 121 -13.47 -23.39 0.95
C PRO A 121 -14.73 -24.17 0.55
N ASP A 122 -15.71 -24.23 1.45
CA ASP A 122 -16.95 -25.00 1.26
C ASP A 122 -17.90 -24.35 0.23
N VAL A 123 -17.87 -23.01 0.13
CA VAL A 123 -18.75 -22.24 -0.77
C VAL A 123 -18.10 -22.07 -2.14
N LEU A 124 -16.76 -21.98 -2.18
CA LEU A 124 -16.00 -21.73 -3.40
C LEU A 124 -16.26 -22.75 -4.50
N HIS A 125 -16.50 -24.02 -4.14
CA HIS A 125 -16.81 -25.07 -5.10
C HIS A 125 -18.05 -24.70 -5.94
N GLU A 126 -19.14 -24.32 -5.28
CA GLU A 126 -20.39 -23.96 -5.95
C GLU A 126 -20.22 -22.68 -6.78
N THR A 127 -19.55 -21.66 -6.23
CA THR A 127 -19.24 -20.42 -6.94
C THR A 127 -18.49 -20.68 -8.25
N LEU A 128 -17.43 -21.52 -8.23
CA LEU A 128 -16.68 -21.86 -9.44
C LEU A 128 -17.50 -22.68 -10.44
N ALA A 129 -18.32 -23.62 -9.96
CA ALA A 129 -19.21 -24.42 -10.80
C ALA A 129 -20.25 -23.55 -11.53
N GLN A 130 -20.83 -22.55 -10.87
CA GLN A 130 -21.76 -21.60 -11.47
C GLN A 130 -21.13 -20.77 -12.59
N LEU A 131 -19.82 -20.51 -12.50
CA LEU A 131 -19.03 -19.81 -13.52
C LEU A 131 -18.53 -20.75 -14.64
N GLY A 132 -18.82 -22.05 -14.58
CA GLY A 132 -18.34 -23.05 -15.54
C GLY A 132 -16.87 -23.43 -15.35
N VAL A 133 -16.25 -23.10 -14.22
CA VAL A 133 -14.85 -23.43 -13.92
C VAL A 133 -14.81 -24.78 -13.19
N ALA A 134 -14.40 -25.82 -13.91
CA ALA A 134 -14.25 -27.16 -13.33
C ALA A 134 -13.15 -27.19 -12.26
N THR A 135 -13.49 -27.59 -11.03
CA THR A 135 -12.56 -27.67 -9.90
C THR A 135 -11.71 -28.95 -9.91
N GLY A 136 -12.17 -29.98 -10.62
CA GLY A 136 -11.56 -31.32 -10.62
C GLY A 136 -11.79 -32.13 -9.33
N TYR A 137 -12.46 -31.54 -8.33
CA TYR A 137 -12.90 -32.24 -7.13
C TYR A 137 -14.33 -32.76 -7.28
N ALA A 138 -14.70 -33.75 -6.46
CA ALA A 138 -16.09 -34.18 -6.37
C ALA A 138 -16.99 -33.06 -5.81
N GLU A 139 -18.26 -33.04 -6.20
CA GLU A 139 -19.24 -32.06 -5.72
C GLU A 139 -19.27 -32.02 -4.18
N GLY A 140 -19.29 -30.81 -3.62
CA GLY A 140 -19.26 -30.58 -2.16
C GLY A 140 -17.88 -30.77 -1.50
N THR A 141 -16.83 -31.11 -2.27
CA THR A 141 -15.46 -31.12 -1.74
C THR A 141 -14.94 -29.70 -1.59
N PRO A 142 -14.45 -29.29 -0.40
CA PRO A 142 -13.92 -27.95 -0.17
C PRO A 142 -12.72 -27.67 -1.07
N VAL A 143 -12.67 -26.47 -1.65
CA VAL A 143 -11.56 -26.02 -2.49
C VAL A 143 -10.58 -25.23 -1.63
N PRO A 144 -9.31 -25.67 -1.48
CA PRO A 144 -8.33 -24.90 -0.72
C PRO A 144 -8.15 -23.51 -1.33
N VAL A 145 -8.25 -22.47 -0.49
CA VAL A 145 -8.12 -21.08 -0.89
C VAL A 145 -7.23 -20.32 0.08
N GLU A 146 -6.37 -19.48 -0.47
CA GLU A 146 -5.45 -18.60 0.25
C GLU A 146 -5.68 -17.15 -0.17
N VAL A 147 -5.66 -16.23 0.79
CA VAL A 147 -5.77 -14.80 0.49
C VAL A 147 -4.39 -14.29 0.09
N VAL A 148 -4.25 -13.86 -1.17
CA VAL A 148 -3.00 -13.29 -1.69
C VAL A 148 -2.89 -11.82 -1.29
N SER A 149 -3.98 -11.07 -1.46
CA SER A 149 -4.05 -9.67 -1.03
C SER A 149 -5.47 -9.23 -0.76
N TYR A 150 -5.63 -8.28 0.16
CA TYR A 150 -6.90 -7.63 0.44
C TYR A 150 -6.67 -6.14 0.67
N ARG A 151 -7.31 -5.31 -0.15
CA ARG A 151 -7.35 -3.85 -0.01
C ARG A 151 -8.79 -3.43 0.30
N PRO A 152 -9.12 -3.11 1.56
CA PRO A 152 -10.47 -2.81 2.00
C PRO A 152 -11.21 -1.81 1.13
N GLY A 153 -12.45 -2.17 0.75
CA GLY A 153 -13.34 -1.40 -0.10
C GLY A 153 -12.90 -1.24 -1.56
N ARG A 154 -11.75 -1.81 -1.94
CA ARG A 154 -11.17 -1.65 -3.29
C ARG A 154 -11.11 -2.97 -4.06
N ARG A 155 -10.34 -3.94 -3.55
CA ARG A 155 -10.15 -5.24 -4.22
C ARG A 155 -9.63 -6.32 -3.27
N ALA A 156 -9.83 -7.58 -3.63
CA ALA A 156 -9.12 -8.72 -3.04
C ALA A 156 -8.62 -9.65 -4.16
N VAL A 157 -7.53 -10.36 -3.89
CA VAL A 157 -7.02 -11.43 -4.75
C VAL A 157 -6.83 -12.67 -3.88
N LEU A 158 -7.40 -13.79 -4.32
CA LEU A 158 -7.24 -15.08 -3.67
C LEU A 158 -6.66 -16.09 -4.65
N LYS A 159 -5.91 -17.06 -4.14
CA LYS A 159 -5.41 -18.20 -4.88
C LYS A 159 -6.23 -19.42 -4.49
N ALA A 160 -6.85 -20.08 -5.45
CA ALA A 160 -7.57 -21.34 -5.24
C ALA A 160 -6.80 -22.49 -5.88
N ALA A 161 -6.58 -23.56 -5.11
CA ALA A 161 -5.89 -24.76 -5.57
C ALA A 161 -6.93 -25.78 -6.10
N LEU A 162 -7.07 -25.84 -7.42
CA LEU A 162 -7.88 -26.86 -8.08
C LEU A 162 -7.09 -28.17 -8.18
N ALA A 163 -7.75 -29.26 -8.58
CA ALA A 163 -7.11 -30.59 -8.60
C ALA A 163 -5.89 -30.68 -9.55
N ASP A 164 -5.88 -29.90 -10.63
CA ASP A 164 -4.87 -29.93 -11.70
C ASP A 164 -4.03 -28.65 -11.81
N ARG A 165 -4.47 -27.53 -11.23
CA ARG A 165 -3.86 -26.21 -11.39
C ARG A 165 -4.30 -25.24 -10.31
N ASN A 166 -3.62 -24.09 -10.19
CA ASN A 166 -4.15 -22.97 -9.44
C ASN A 166 -4.95 -22.02 -10.33
N VAL A 167 -5.88 -21.30 -9.72
CA VAL A 167 -6.57 -20.15 -10.31
C VAL A 167 -6.54 -18.97 -9.34
N PHE A 168 -6.60 -17.76 -9.89
CA PHE A 168 -6.65 -16.54 -9.10
C PHE A 168 -8.05 -15.91 -9.17
N LEU A 169 -8.59 -15.55 -8.01
CA LEU A 169 -9.91 -14.95 -7.85
C LEU A 169 -9.73 -13.47 -7.56
N LYS A 170 -9.95 -12.61 -8.56
CA LYS A 170 -9.86 -11.15 -8.41
C LYS A 170 -11.26 -10.62 -8.10
N VAL A 171 -11.45 -10.18 -6.86
CA VAL A 171 -12.69 -9.58 -6.34
C VAL A 171 -12.55 -8.07 -6.33
N PHE A 172 -13.58 -7.36 -6.79
CA PHE A 172 -13.61 -5.89 -6.83
C PHE A 172 -15.07 -5.40 -6.85
N GLN A 173 -15.26 -4.09 -6.93
CA GLN A 173 -16.61 -3.53 -7.04
C GLN A 173 -17.26 -3.97 -8.37
N PRO A 174 -18.51 -4.50 -8.36
CA PRO A 174 -19.20 -5.05 -9.53
C PRO A 174 -19.14 -4.26 -10.83
N HIS A 175 -19.24 -2.93 -10.76
CA HIS A 175 -19.23 -2.06 -11.95
C HIS A 175 -17.89 -2.09 -12.73
N THR A 176 -16.83 -2.67 -12.17
CA THR A 176 -15.50 -2.76 -12.81
C THR A 176 -15.29 -4.05 -13.62
N THR A 177 -16.13 -5.08 -13.44
CA THR A 177 -15.96 -6.43 -14.01
C THR A 177 -15.75 -6.41 -15.51
N SER A 178 -16.69 -5.81 -16.25
CA SER A 178 -16.68 -5.82 -17.71
C SER A 178 -15.44 -5.16 -18.29
N SER A 179 -14.97 -4.07 -17.69
CA SER A 179 -13.76 -3.38 -18.12
C SER A 179 -12.52 -4.25 -17.95
N VAL A 180 -12.40 -4.95 -16.81
CA VAL A 180 -11.27 -5.87 -16.54
C VAL A 180 -11.26 -7.05 -17.51
N VAL A 181 -12.42 -7.69 -17.72
CA VAL A 181 -12.55 -8.84 -18.63
C VAL A 181 -12.23 -8.43 -20.08
N ASN A 182 -12.78 -7.31 -20.55
CA ASN A 182 -12.52 -6.79 -21.89
C ASN A 182 -11.04 -6.46 -22.10
N LEU A 183 -10.37 -5.91 -21.08
CA LEU A 183 -8.96 -5.59 -21.16
C LEU A 183 -8.10 -6.86 -21.29
N HIS A 184 -8.35 -7.89 -20.49
CA HIS A 184 -7.67 -9.18 -20.62
C HIS A 184 -7.86 -9.79 -22.01
N HIS A 185 -9.09 -9.80 -22.54
CA HIS A 185 -9.35 -10.32 -23.89
C HIS A 185 -8.62 -9.50 -24.97
N THR A 186 -8.69 -8.17 -24.90
CA THR A 186 -8.02 -7.28 -25.86
C THR A 186 -6.50 -7.52 -25.89
N LEU A 187 -5.88 -7.71 -24.73
CA LEU A 187 -4.44 -7.96 -24.63
C LEU A 187 -4.06 -9.35 -25.12
N LEU A 188 -4.85 -10.39 -24.79
CA LEU A 188 -4.62 -11.75 -25.29
C LEU A 188 -4.77 -11.83 -26.81
N ASP A 189 -5.79 -11.18 -27.37
CA ASP A 189 -6.02 -11.12 -28.82
C ASP A 189 -4.87 -10.41 -29.55
N ALA A 190 -4.18 -9.49 -28.88
CA ALA A 190 -2.97 -8.82 -29.37
C ALA A 190 -1.68 -9.64 -29.16
N GLY A 191 -1.75 -10.83 -28.55
CA GLY A 191 -0.61 -11.69 -28.26
C GLY A 191 0.23 -11.27 -27.04
N VAL A 192 -0.32 -10.41 -26.17
CA VAL A 192 0.28 -10.07 -24.88
C VAL A 192 -0.02 -11.21 -23.89
N PRO A 193 0.98 -11.80 -23.22
CA PRO A 193 0.79 -12.98 -22.38
C PRO A 193 0.22 -12.60 -21.00
N VAL A 194 -1.03 -12.18 -20.93
CA VAL A 194 -1.73 -11.86 -19.67
C VAL A 194 -2.50 -13.09 -19.16
N PRO A 195 -2.94 -13.12 -17.89
CA PRO A 195 -3.80 -14.20 -17.39
C PRO A 195 -5.08 -14.37 -18.23
N ALA A 196 -5.39 -15.61 -18.60
CA ALA A 196 -6.64 -15.94 -19.28
C ALA A 196 -7.84 -15.85 -18.33
N VAL A 197 -8.93 -15.23 -18.77
CA VAL A 197 -10.20 -15.22 -18.04
C VAL A 197 -10.88 -16.58 -18.21
N LEU A 198 -11.02 -17.31 -17.10
CA LEU A 198 -11.66 -18.64 -17.06
C LEU A 198 -13.15 -18.56 -16.75
N GLY A 199 -13.58 -17.50 -16.07
CA GLY A 199 -14.98 -17.24 -15.71
C GLY A 199 -15.10 -15.86 -15.06
N ALA A 200 -16.28 -15.25 -15.17
CA ALA A 200 -16.54 -13.94 -14.58
C ALA A 200 -18.02 -13.78 -14.22
N THR A 201 -18.27 -13.00 -13.17
CA THR A 201 -19.59 -12.49 -12.77
C THR A 201 -19.40 -11.12 -12.13
N ASP A 202 -20.49 -10.42 -11.87
CA ASP A 202 -20.47 -9.10 -11.25
C ASP A 202 -19.69 -9.10 -9.92
N GLY A 203 -18.49 -8.50 -9.95
CA GLY A 203 -17.60 -8.35 -8.80
C GLY A 203 -16.55 -9.45 -8.62
N LEU A 204 -16.46 -10.40 -9.56
CA LEU A 204 -15.48 -11.50 -9.51
C LEU A 204 -15.00 -11.89 -10.93
N VAL A 205 -13.68 -11.98 -11.08
CA VAL A 205 -13.03 -12.59 -12.26
C VAL A 205 -12.11 -13.71 -11.81
N VAL A 206 -12.26 -14.88 -12.45
CA VAL A 206 -11.41 -16.05 -12.27
C VAL A 206 -10.36 -16.06 -13.38
N LEU A 207 -9.09 -16.01 -13.00
CA LEU A 207 -7.94 -15.93 -13.89
C LEU A 207 -7.10 -17.20 -13.81
N ALA A 208 -6.56 -17.63 -14.95
CA ALA A 208 -5.54 -18.67 -14.98
C ALA A 208 -4.24 -18.20 -14.30
N GLU A 209 -3.53 -19.10 -13.63
CA GLU A 209 -2.16 -18.85 -13.18
C GLU A 209 -1.24 -18.68 -14.41
N LEU A 210 -0.36 -17.66 -14.36
CA LEU A 210 0.67 -17.50 -15.39
C LEU A 210 1.77 -18.56 -15.23
N PRO A 211 2.31 -19.09 -16.33
CA PRO A 211 3.46 -19.99 -16.28
C PRO A 211 4.76 -19.23 -15.96
N GLY A 212 5.80 -19.99 -15.63
CA GLY A 212 7.16 -19.47 -15.44
C GLY A 212 7.42 -18.92 -14.03
N THR A 213 8.55 -18.23 -13.91
CA THR A 213 9.06 -17.66 -12.65
C THR A 213 8.99 -16.14 -12.73
N VAL A 214 8.64 -15.48 -11.63
CA VAL A 214 8.67 -14.02 -11.53
C VAL A 214 10.09 -13.50 -11.79
N LEU A 215 10.22 -12.46 -12.62
CA LEU A 215 11.50 -11.91 -13.08
C LEU A 215 12.39 -11.49 -11.90
N ALA A 216 11.81 -10.98 -10.82
CA ALA A 216 12.51 -10.69 -9.57
C ALA A 216 13.39 -11.86 -9.11
N LYS A 217 12.79 -13.06 -9.04
CA LYS A 217 13.48 -14.27 -8.60
C LYS A 217 14.48 -14.75 -9.63
N ALA A 218 14.12 -14.71 -10.91
CA ALA A 218 14.99 -15.11 -12.00
C ALA A 218 16.26 -14.23 -12.06
N VAL A 219 16.16 -12.92 -11.82
CA VAL A 219 17.33 -12.03 -11.76
C VAL A 219 18.21 -12.34 -10.53
N ILE A 220 17.60 -12.61 -9.37
CA ILE A 220 18.34 -13.01 -8.17
C ILE A 220 19.10 -14.33 -8.40
N ASP A 221 18.56 -15.25 -9.19
CA ASP A 221 19.18 -16.55 -9.47
C ASP A 221 20.19 -16.50 -10.62
N ASP A 222 19.80 -15.90 -11.74
CA ASP A 222 20.49 -16.02 -13.03
C ASP A 222 21.07 -14.69 -13.54
N GLY A 223 20.85 -13.58 -12.82
CA GLY A 223 21.32 -12.24 -13.20
C GLY A 223 20.81 -11.84 -14.58
N ALA A 224 21.73 -11.34 -15.43
CA ALA A 224 21.42 -10.93 -16.79
C ALA A 224 20.89 -12.06 -17.70
N GLN A 225 21.04 -13.34 -17.31
CA GLN A 225 20.54 -14.49 -18.08
C GLN A 225 19.07 -14.84 -17.77
N ALA A 226 18.45 -14.16 -16.80
CA ALA A 226 17.05 -14.33 -16.45
C ALA A 226 16.11 -14.17 -17.66
N CYS A 227 16.42 -13.21 -18.53
CA CYS A 227 15.86 -13.10 -19.88
C CYS A 227 16.70 -12.19 -20.77
N HIS A 228 16.40 -12.20 -22.07
CA HIS A 228 16.93 -11.21 -23.01
C HIS A 228 16.22 -9.86 -22.83
N ALA A 229 16.97 -8.76 -22.76
CA ALA A 229 16.40 -7.41 -22.65
C ALA A 229 15.47 -7.07 -23.82
N GLU A 230 15.78 -7.57 -25.01
CA GLU A 230 14.97 -7.43 -26.21
C GLU A 230 13.60 -8.11 -26.06
N ASP A 231 13.48 -9.19 -25.29
CA ASP A 231 12.19 -9.83 -25.03
C ASP A 231 11.29 -8.95 -24.14
N LEU A 232 11.86 -8.17 -23.23
CA LEU A 232 11.12 -7.19 -22.41
C LEU A 232 10.56 -6.05 -23.28
N VAL A 233 11.39 -5.51 -24.16
CA VAL A 233 10.96 -4.49 -25.15
C VAL A 233 9.92 -5.07 -26.10
N ALA A 234 10.16 -6.28 -26.63
CA ALA A 234 9.25 -6.93 -27.56
C ALA A 234 7.91 -7.31 -26.92
N MET A 235 7.85 -7.53 -25.61
CA MET A 235 6.58 -7.70 -24.90
C MET A 235 5.80 -6.38 -24.88
N LEU A 236 6.45 -5.29 -24.50
CA LEU A 236 5.86 -3.95 -24.47
C LEU A 236 5.37 -3.48 -25.85
N ASP A 237 6.10 -3.82 -26.91
CA ASP A 237 5.72 -3.51 -28.30
C ASP A 237 4.45 -4.26 -28.77
N ARG A 238 3.99 -5.30 -28.04
CA ARG A 238 2.71 -6.00 -28.34
C ARG A 238 1.48 -5.28 -27.79
N LEU A 239 1.65 -4.28 -26.92
CA LEU A 239 0.52 -3.53 -26.37
C LEU A 239 -0.25 -2.85 -27.52
N PRO A 240 -1.56 -3.13 -27.67
CA PRO A 240 -2.30 -2.75 -28.87
C PRO A 240 -2.64 -1.25 -28.86
N ALA A 241 -2.38 -0.58 -29.99
CA ALA A 241 -2.65 0.86 -30.18
C ALA A 241 -4.12 1.26 -29.97
N SER A 242 -5.07 0.31 -30.00
CA SER A 242 -6.48 0.56 -29.65
C SER A 242 -6.67 1.09 -28.23
N LEU A 243 -5.69 0.90 -27.34
CA LEU A 243 -5.71 1.38 -25.96
C LEU A 243 -5.22 2.83 -25.82
N MET A 244 -4.85 3.52 -26.91
CA MET A 244 -4.52 4.95 -26.89
C MET A 244 -5.72 5.85 -26.53
N ASN A 245 -6.94 5.33 -26.55
CA ASN A 245 -8.14 6.08 -26.17
C ASN A 245 -8.45 6.00 -24.66
N GLN A 246 -7.64 5.28 -23.88
CA GLN A 246 -7.78 5.24 -22.43
C GLN A 246 -7.33 6.58 -21.80
N PRO A 247 -7.77 6.89 -20.57
CA PRO A 247 -7.27 8.07 -19.87
C PRO A 247 -5.75 8.04 -19.70
N VAL A 248 -5.09 9.17 -19.99
CA VAL A 248 -3.67 9.36 -19.72
C VAL A 248 -3.44 9.32 -18.22
N ARG A 249 -2.40 8.61 -17.78
CA ARG A 249 -1.96 8.63 -16.38
C ARG A 249 -0.70 9.48 -16.27
N PRO A 250 -0.61 10.36 -15.25
CA PRO A 250 0.62 11.09 -14.98
C PRO A 250 1.77 10.11 -14.72
N PRO A 251 2.96 10.31 -15.30
CA PRO A 251 4.13 9.54 -14.95
C PRO A 251 4.58 9.83 -13.51
N TRP A 252 5.35 8.92 -12.93
CA TRP A 252 5.85 9.03 -11.55
C TRP A 252 6.62 10.34 -11.28
N THR A 253 7.33 10.84 -12.29
CA THR A 253 8.12 12.07 -12.23
C THR A 253 7.29 13.32 -11.97
N ASP A 254 6.00 13.33 -12.35
CA ASP A 254 5.11 14.48 -12.11
C ASP A 254 4.81 14.65 -10.61
N SER A 255 5.05 13.61 -9.80
CA SER A 255 4.87 13.62 -8.35
C SER A 255 6.22 13.64 -7.59
N ALA A 256 7.33 13.97 -8.25
CA ALA A 256 8.66 13.96 -7.64
C ALA A 256 8.76 14.88 -6.40
N GLU A 257 8.24 16.11 -6.49
CA GLU A 257 8.21 17.06 -5.35
C GLU A 257 7.39 16.49 -4.18
N PHE A 258 6.24 15.89 -4.45
CA PHE A 258 5.42 15.25 -3.43
C PHE A 258 6.17 14.14 -2.69
N TYR A 259 6.81 13.22 -3.43
CA TYR A 259 7.56 12.13 -2.82
C TYR A 259 8.78 12.63 -2.03
N ALA A 260 9.50 13.63 -2.55
CA ALA A 260 10.56 14.30 -1.82
C ALA A 260 10.06 14.92 -0.51
N GLY A 261 8.90 15.58 -0.53
CA GLY A 261 8.27 16.15 0.66
C GLY A 261 7.92 15.09 1.73
N VAL A 262 7.42 13.93 1.31
CA VAL A 262 7.14 12.79 2.22
C VAL A 262 8.43 12.27 2.85
N VAL A 263 9.49 12.07 2.06
CA VAL A 263 10.80 11.62 2.58
C VAL A 263 11.39 12.67 3.52
N ALA A 264 11.40 13.94 3.13
CA ALA A 264 11.98 15.03 3.93
C ALA A 264 11.24 15.25 5.26
N SER A 265 9.93 14.97 5.30
CA SER A 265 9.14 15.04 6.52
C SER A 265 9.50 13.92 7.50
N SER A 266 9.86 12.74 6.99
CA SER A 266 10.26 11.59 7.81
C SER A 266 11.75 11.64 8.19
N LEU A 267 12.62 12.13 7.29
CA LEU A 267 14.06 12.21 7.46
C LEU A 267 14.60 13.61 7.04
N PRO A 268 14.45 14.64 7.90
CA PRO A 268 14.75 16.03 7.55
C PRO A 268 16.19 16.31 7.12
N SER A 269 17.14 15.48 7.55
CA SER A 269 18.56 15.59 7.17
C SER A 269 18.80 15.40 5.66
N LEU A 270 17.86 14.81 4.92
CA LEU A 270 17.96 14.64 3.47
C LEU A 270 17.33 15.78 2.65
N LYS A 271 16.68 16.76 3.29
CA LYS A 271 15.89 17.78 2.60
C LYS A 271 16.67 18.50 1.49
N ASP A 272 17.86 19.03 1.80
CA ASP A 272 18.66 19.78 0.81
C ASP A 272 19.07 18.91 -0.38
N ARG A 273 19.37 17.63 -0.14
CA ARG A 273 19.70 16.66 -1.20
C ARG A 273 18.49 16.36 -2.08
N LEU A 274 17.32 16.20 -1.46
CA LEU A 274 16.06 15.95 -2.17
C LEU A 274 15.63 17.16 -3.01
N ASP A 275 15.76 18.39 -2.49
CA ASP A 275 15.48 19.61 -3.25
C ASP A 275 16.37 19.69 -4.51
N VAL A 276 17.67 19.39 -4.38
CA VAL A 276 18.60 19.32 -5.52
C VAL A 276 18.24 18.19 -6.50
N LEU A 277 17.86 17.03 -5.98
CA LEU A 277 17.47 15.87 -6.79
C LEU A 277 16.23 16.18 -7.65
N VAL A 278 15.17 16.71 -7.02
CA VAL A 278 13.93 17.12 -7.71
C VAL A 278 14.25 18.18 -8.77
N TYR A 279 15.00 19.22 -8.42
CA TYR A 279 15.40 20.27 -9.36
C TYR A 279 16.12 19.70 -10.60
N ARG A 280 17.04 18.74 -10.41
CA ARG A 280 17.78 18.12 -11.51
C ARG A 280 16.90 17.22 -12.38
N ILE A 281 15.95 16.50 -11.78
CA ILE A 281 14.96 15.70 -12.52
C ILE A 281 14.10 16.61 -13.41
N GLU A 282 13.51 17.66 -12.83
CA GLU A 282 12.64 18.60 -13.53
C GLU A 282 13.38 19.35 -14.65
N LEU A 283 14.57 19.87 -14.35
CA LEU A 283 15.38 20.60 -15.33
C LEU A 283 15.76 19.68 -16.51
N GLY A 284 16.20 18.46 -16.22
CA GLY A 284 16.57 17.48 -17.22
C GLY A 284 15.38 17.04 -18.09
N LEU A 285 14.20 16.83 -17.49
CA LEU A 285 13.00 16.47 -18.24
C LEU A 285 12.49 17.63 -19.09
N ALA A 286 12.59 18.87 -18.61
CA ALA A 286 12.26 20.05 -19.41
C ALA A 286 13.22 20.21 -20.62
N ASP A 287 14.50 19.84 -20.47
CA ASP A 287 15.42 19.76 -21.60
C ASP A 287 15.04 18.68 -22.61
N VAL A 288 14.69 17.48 -22.13
CA VAL A 288 14.19 16.37 -22.98
C VAL A 288 12.93 16.81 -23.73
N GLU A 289 11.96 17.41 -23.04
CA GLU A 289 10.72 17.91 -23.62
C GLU A 289 10.98 18.91 -24.75
N ARG A 290 11.89 19.88 -24.55
CA ARG A 290 12.29 20.81 -25.61
C ARG A 290 12.93 20.12 -26.82
N ARG A 291 13.64 19.01 -26.62
CA ARG A 291 14.33 18.27 -27.70
C ARG A 291 13.40 17.37 -28.50
N ILE A 292 12.54 16.61 -27.83
CA ILE A 292 11.79 15.50 -28.45
C ILE A 292 10.28 15.51 -28.14
N GLY A 293 9.81 16.39 -27.24
CA GLY A 293 8.45 16.36 -26.69
C GLY A 293 8.25 15.19 -25.72
N LEU A 294 7.32 15.35 -24.77
CA LEU A 294 6.98 14.32 -23.78
C LEU A 294 5.50 13.88 -23.83
N GLU A 295 4.80 14.23 -24.91
CA GLU A 295 3.41 13.79 -25.11
C GLU A 295 3.30 12.24 -25.11
N PRO A 296 2.20 11.67 -24.59
CA PRO A 296 1.94 10.24 -24.67
C PRO A 296 1.83 9.75 -26.11
N THR A 297 2.87 9.09 -26.61
CA THR A 297 2.95 8.64 -28.01
C THR A 297 2.75 7.14 -28.19
N GLU A 298 2.77 6.35 -27.11
CA GLU A 298 2.69 4.89 -27.15
C GLU A 298 1.70 4.37 -26.11
N VAL A 299 1.29 3.10 -26.25
CA VAL A 299 0.61 2.38 -25.17
C VAL A 299 1.67 1.77 -24.25
N VAL A 300 1.55 2.08 -22.96
CA VAL A 300 2.42 1.61 -21.89
C VAL A 300 1.67 0.65 -20.98
N HIS A 301 2.43 -0.16 -20.24
CA HIS A 301 1.89 -1.00 -19.19
C HIS A 301 1.44 -0.15 -17.99
N GLY A 302 2.22 0.87 -17.64
CA GLY A 302 1.93 1.83 -16.57
C GLY A 302 2.37 1.41 -15.17
N ASP A 303 2.90 0.19 -15.00
CA ASP A 303 3.52 -0.34 -13.77
C ASP A 303 4.46 -1.52 -14.08
N PHE A 304 5.36 -1.34 -15.05
CA PHE A 304 6.19 -2.44 -15.58
C PHE A 304 7.47 -2.65 -14.76
N TYR A 305 7.42 -3.53 -13.77
CA TYR A 305 8.58 -3.91 -12.95
C TYR A 305 8.69 -5.43 -12.75
N GLU A 306 9.80 -5.88 -12.17
CA GLU A 306 10.21 -7.29 -12.13
C GLU A 306 9.27 -8.23 -11.36
N ALA A 307 8.41 -7.71 -10.47
CA ALA A 307 7.40 -8.56 -9.83
C ALA A 307 6.18 -8.83 -10.72
N GLN A 308 6.01 -8.05 -11.79
CA GLN A 308 4.87 -8.18 -12.71
C GLN A 308 5.21 -8.99 -13.96
N VAL A 309 6.49 -9.32 -14.18
CA VAL A 309 6.95 -10.04 -15.37
C VAL A 309 7.26 -11.49 -15.01
N PHE A 310 6.82 -12.42 -15.84
CA PHE A 310 7.12 -13.85 -15.71
C PHE A 310 8.01 -14.29 -16.86
N VAL A 311 9.02 -15.06 -16.52
CA VAL A 311 10.00 -15.60 -17.46
C VAL A 311 10.11 -17.11 -17.36
N ASP A 312 10.34 -17.75 -18.49
CA ASP A 312 10.67 -19.17 -18.59
C ASP A 312 11.64 -19.37 -19.74
N ASN A 313 12.65 -20.22 -19.54
CA ASN A 313 13.71 -20.49 -20.51
C ASN A 313 14.33 -19.21 -21.11
N SER A 314 14.65 -18.22 -20.26
CA SER A 314 15.21 -16.91 -20.62
C SER A 314 14.33 -16.04 -21.53
N ARG A 315 13.01 -16.28 -21.57
CA ARG A 315 12.05 -15.50 -22.36
C ARG A 315 10.89 -15.01 -21.48
N VAL A 316 10.32 -13.87 -21.86
CA VAL A 316 9.09 -13.37 -21.22
C VAL A 316 7.89 -14.21 -21.64
N VAL A 317 7.20 -14.81 -20.66
CA VAL A 317 6.05 -15.70 -20.85
C VAL A 317 4.79 -15.22 -20.15
N GLY A 318 4.86 -14.14 -19.37
CA GLY A 318 3.70 -13.60 -18.68
C GLY A 318 3.87 -12.16 -18.19
N VAL A 319 2.75 -11.43 -18.08
CA VAL A 319 2.71 -10.10 -17.45
C VAL A 319 1.43 -9.92 -16.62
N LEU A 320 1.56 -9.31 -15.42
CA LEU A 320 0.50 -9.03 -14.45
C LEU A 320 0.26 -7.53 -14.26
N ASP A 321 -0.78 -7.19 -13.48
CA ASP A 321 -1.20 -5.83 -13.12
C ASP A 321 -1.44 -4.87 -14.31
N ILE A 322 -2.14 -5.38 -15.31
CA ILE A 322 -2.54 -4.68 -16.53
C ILE A 322 -3.54 -3.54 -16.32
N ASP A 323 -3.99 -3.31 -15.07
CA ASP A 323 -4.92 -2.23 -14.74
C ASP A 323 -4.31 -0.87 -15.12
N GLY A 324 -2.98 -0.78 -15.26
CA GLY A 324 -2.16 0.34 -15.69
C GLY A 324 -2.27 0.76 -17.17
N VAL A 325 -2.70 -0.15 -18.04
CA VAL A 325 -2.43 -0.03 -19.48
C VAL A 325 -3.17 1.16 -20.10
N GLY A 326 -2.45 2.00 -20.83
CA GLY A 326 -3.00 3.19 -21.47
C GLY A 326 -1.94 4.04 -22.19
N PRO A 327 -2.27 5.26 -22.61
CA PRO A 327 -1.31 6.16 -23.24
C PRO A 327 -0.19 6.56 -22.28
N GLY A 328 1.05 6.54 -22.77
CA GLY A 328 2.23 7.03 -22.04
C GLY A 328 3.49 7.09 -22.91
N ARG A 329 4.65 7.20 -22.26
CA ARG A 329 5.97 7.13 -22.91
C ARG A 329 6.57 5.76 -22.67
N ARG A 330 7.15 5.10 -23.69
CA ARG A 330 7.86 3.82 -23.48
C ARG A 330 8.96 3.89 -22.42
N ALA A 331 9.55 5.09 -22.26
CA ALA A 331 10.54 5.35 -21.22
C ALA A 331 9.97 5.15 -19.80
N ASP A 332 8.66 5.33 -19.57
CA ASP A 332 8.02 5.10 -18.26
C ASP A 332 8.13 3.65 -17.81
N ASP A 333 7.75 2.71 -18.68
CA ASP A 333 7.79 1.27 -18.36
C ASP A 333 9.23 0.79 -18.15
N LEU A 334 10.14 1.17 -19.05
CA LEU A 334 11.54 0.74 -18.98
C LEU A 334 12.27 1.38 -17.78
N ALA A 335 11.93 2.63 -17.45
CA ALA A 335 12.45 3.30 -16.25
C ALA A 335 11.92 2.65 -14.97
N CYS A 336 10.64 2.28 -14.94
CA CYS A 336 10.02 1.59 -13.81
C CYS A 336 10.77 0.29 -13.51
N LEU A 337 11.03 -0.54 -14.54
CA LEU A 337 11.81 -1.75 -14.37
C LEU A 337 13.24 -1.48 -13.89
N CYS A 338 13.95 -0.54 -14.51
CA CYS A 338 15.31 -0.17 -14.11
C CYS A 338 15.37 0.29 -12.64
N ALA A 339 14.43 1.12 -12.21
CA ALA A 339 14.34 1.66 -10.87
C ALA A 339 14.11 0.56 -9.83
N HIS A 340 13.15 -0.32 -10.07
CA HIS A 340 12.86 -1.42 -9.15
C HIS A 340 14.00 -2.43 -9.08
N LEU A 341 14.62 -2.81 -10.21
CA LEU A 341 15.83 -3.63 -10.21
C LEU A 341 16.97 -2.98 -9.41
N SER A 342 17.11 -1.65 -9.48
CA SER A 342 18.16 -0.91 -8.76
C SER A 342 18.03 -0.98 -7.24
N VAL A 343 16.83 -1.26 -6.72
CA VAL A 343 16.57 -1.41 -5.29
C VAL A 343 16.21 -2.84 -4.88
N LEU A 344 16.08 -3.76 -5.86
CA LEU A 344 15.77 -5.17 -5.63
C LEU A 344 16.81 -5.85 -4.74
N GLY A 345 18.09 -5.50 -4.93
CA GLY A 345 19.19 -5.97 -4.09
C GLY A 345 19.10 -5.50 -2.64
N ASP A 346 18.42 -4.39 -2.36
CA ASP A 346 18.19 -3.94 -0.98
C ASP A 346 16.91 -4.56 -0.39
N TYR A 347 15.91 -4.89 -1.24
CA TYR A 347 14.59 -5.38 -0.83
C TYR A 347 14.46 -6.88 -0.58
N ALA A 348 15.35 -7.73 -1.09
CA ALA A 348 15.34 -9.17 -0.79
C ALA A 348 15.84 -9.51 0.65
N ASN A 349 15.62 -8.57 1.58
CA ASN A 349 15.46 -8.68 3.03
C ASN A 349 16.74 -8.82 3.89
N GLN A 350 16.75 -8.00 4.96
CA GLN A 350 17.12 -8.45 6.31
C GLN A 350 18.57 -8.93 6.47
N GLY A 351 19.52 -8.27 5.81
CA GLY A 351 20.96 -8.45 6.05
C GLY A 351 21.55 -9.77 5.56
N ARG A 352 21.00 -10.38 4.50
CA ARG A 352 21.39 -11.75 4.08
C ARG A 352 21.62 -11.97 2.58
N LEU A 353 21.62 -10.94 1.74
CA LEU A 353 22.02 -11.11 0.36
C LEU A 353 23.53 -11.03 0.26
N THR A 354 24.11 -12.06 -0.32
CA THR A 354 25.54 -12.16 -0.53
C THR A 354 25.97 -11.19 -1.63
N LEU A 355 27.22 -10.73 -1.60
CA LEU A 355 27.75 -9.77 -2.57
C LEU A 355 27.56 -10.23 -4.03
N ASP A 356 27.53 -11.54 -4.27
CA ASP A 356 27.28 -12.12 -5.59
C ASP A 356 25.84 -11.93 -6.10
N ILE A 357 24.84 -11.78 -5.22
CA ILE A 357 23.47 -11.46 -5.64
C ILE A 357 23.40 -10.00 -6.10
N HIS A 358 23.98 -9.07 -5.32
CA HIS A 358 24.07 -7.67 -5.73
C HIS A 358 24.80 -7.52 -7.07
N GLU A 359 25.92 -8.22 -7.24
CA GLU A 359 26.66 -8.19 -8.51
C GLU A 359 25.83 -8.74 -9.68
N ARG A 360 25.05 -9.81 -9.47
CA ARG A 360 24.16 -10.37 -10.51
C ARG A 360 23.06 -9.39 -10.92
N VAL A 361 22.45 -8.68 -9.97
CA VAL A 361 21.43 -7.65 -10.25
C VAL A 361 22.07 -6.46 -10.97
N ALA A 362 23.22 -5.98 -10.50
CA ALA A 362 23.95 -4.88 -11.13
C ALA A 362 24.37 -5.23 -12.57
N GLU A 363 24.80 -6.47 -12.80
CA GLU A 363 25.16 -7.00 -14.11
C GLU A 363 23.96 -7.05 -15.07
N ALA A 364 22.77 -7.42 -14.56
CA ALA A 364 21.53 -7.36 -15.32
C ALA A 364 21.22 -5.93 -15.77
N ILE A 365 21.25 -4.95 -14.85
CA ILE A 365 21.02 -3.53 -15.17
C ILE A 365 22.07 -3.03 -16.17
N ARG A 366 23.36 -3.33 -15.96
CA ARG A 366 24.46 -2.94 -16.84
C ARG A 366 24.31 -3.48 -18.26
N THR A 367 23.73 -4.66 -18.41
CA THR A 367 23.54 -5.31 -19.72
C THR A 367 22.24 -4.90 -20.40
N TRP A 368 21.15 -4.73 -19.64
CA TRP A 368 19.84 -4.42 -20.18
C TRP A 368 19.63 -2.93 -20.45
N TYR A 369 20.21 -2.05 -19.62
CA TYR A 369 20.06 -0.60 -19.78
C TYR A 369 20.48 -0.09 -21.17
N PRO A 370 21.62 -0.49 -21.75
CA PRO A 370 21.98 -0.09 -23.12
C PRO A 370 20.96 -0.49 -24.18
N VAL A 371 20.28 -1.63 -24.03
CA VAL A 371 19.22 -2.07 -24.95
C VAL A 371 18.00 -1.15 -24.83
N PHE A 372 17.61 -0.82 -23.60
CA PHE A 372 16.50 0.10 -23.33
C PHE A 372 16.82 1.52 -23.83
N ALA A 373 18.02 2.02 -23.56
CA ALA A 373 18.54 3.29 -24.04
C ALA A 373 18.72 3.35 -25.57
N GLY A 374 18.76 2.20 -26.24
CA GLY A 374 18.69 2.12 -27.70
C GLY A 374 17.27 2.25 -28.26
N ARG A 375 16.24 1.97 -27.44
CA ARG A 375 14.82 2.02 -27.80
C ARG A 375 14.15 3.36 -27.48
N VAL A 376 14.62 4.06 -26.46
CA VAL A 376 14.09 5.37 -26.00
C VAL A 376 15.22 6.38 -25.81
N ASP A 377 14.90 7.65 -25.50
CA ASP A 377 15.93 8.64 -25.19
C ASP A 377 16.64 8.27 -23.86
N PRO A 378 17.98 8.14 -23.84
CA PRO A 378 18.71 7.69 -22.66
C PRO A 378 18.63 8.67 -21.49
N GLN A 379 18.57 9.97 -21.77
CA GLN A 379 18.44 10.98 -20.71
C GLN A 379 17.07 10.88 -20.07
N GLU A 380 16.01 10.78 -20.88
CA GLU A 380 14.65 10.57 -20.37
C GLU A 380 14.54 9.30 -19.51
N LEU A 381 15.06 8.17 -20.01
CA LEU A 381 15.01 6.88 -19.32
C LEU A 381 15.64 6.97 -17.92
N ALA A 382 16.84 7.56 -17.83
CA ALA A 382 17.55 7.69 -16.56
C ALA A 382 16.85 8.66 -15.58
N LEU A 383 16.33 9.79 -16.06
CA LEU A 383 15.59 10.74 -15.20
C LEU A 383 14.26 10.16 -14.69
N ARG A 384 13.53 9.44 -15.54
CA ARG A 384 12.32 8.72 -15.12
C ARG A 384 12.65 7.63 -14.11
N ALA A 385 13.76 6.91 -14.27
CA ALA A 385 14.20 5.91 -13.30
C ALA A 385 14.52 6.56 -11.94
N ALA A 386 15.19 7.72 -11.94
CA ALA A 386 15.43 8.49 -10.71
C ALA A 386 14.12 8.89 -10.01
N GLY A 387 13.12 9.37 -10.76
CA GLY A 387 11.80 9.71 -10.22
C GLY A 387 11.06 8.52 -9.62
N VAL A 388 11.13 7.35 -10.27
CA VAL A 388 10.56 6.11 -9.71
C VAL A 388 11.28 5.71 -8.42
N VAL A 389 12.62 5.69 -8.39
CA VAL A 389 13.37 5.38 -7.16
C VAL A 389 13.02 6.33 -6.01
N LEU A 390 12.85 7.63 -6.30
CA LEU A 390 12.41 8.61 -5.30
C LEU A 390 11.04 8.27 -4.72
N SER A 391 10.10 7.78 -5.53
CA SER A 391 8.80 7.30 -5.03
C SER A 391 8.95 6.08 -4.10
N LEU A 392 9.88 5.18 -4.42
CA LEU A 392 10.17 3.97 -3.63
C LEU A 392 10.85 4.29 -2.30
N ALA A 393 11.62 5.39 -2.22
CA ALA A 393 12.29 5.84 -1.00
C ALA A 393 11.32 6.18 0.16
N THR A 394 10.02 6.33 -0.12
CA THR A 394 9.00 6.46 0.94
C THR A 394 8.62 5.13 1.59
N GLY A 395 9.02 4.01 0.99
CA GLY A 395 8.66 2.65 1.38
C GLY A 395 9.20 2.20 2.74
N PRO A 396 10.51 2.30 3.03
CA PRO A 396 11.09 1.78 4.27
C PRO A 396 10.43 2.34 5.53
N HIS A 397 10.22 3.66 5.58
CA HIS A 397 9.50 4.32 6.69
C HIS A 397 8.05 3.84 6.79
N ARG A 398 7.33 3.79 5.67
CA ARG A 398 5.92 3.36 5.63
C ARG A 398 5.73 1.92 6.09
N GLN A 399 6.73 1.07 5.86
CA GLN A 399 6.71 -0.33 6.25
C GLN A 399 7.30 -0.59 7.63
N GLN A 400 7.81 0.46 8.30
CA GLN A 400 8.47 0.37 9.61
C GLN A 400 9.58 -0.69 9.59
N GLU A 401 10.40 -0.67 8.54
CA GLU A 401 11.54 -1.58 8.40
C GLU A 401 12.62 -1.29 9.47
N ASN A 402 13.42 -2.29 9.80
CA ASN A 402 14.62 -2.08 10.63
C ASN A 402 15.62 -1.22 9.86
N ASP A 403 16.27 -0.26 10.53
CA ASP A 403 17.19 0.72 9.93
C ASP A 403 16.58 1.44 8.70
N TRP A 404 15.27 1.72 8.72
CA TRP A 404 14.56 2.33 7.60
C TRP A 404 15.19 3.65 7.14
N GLU A 405 15.81 4.43 8.03
CA GLU A 405 16.50 5.67 7.69
C GLU A 405 17.66 5.41 6.72
N ARG A 406 18.44 4.37 7.00
CA ARG A 406 19.59 3.96 6.18
C ARG A 406 19.13 3.43 4.82
N ALA A 407 18.04 2.65 4.81
CA ALA A 407 17.45 2.12 3.58
C ALA A 407 16.91 3.26 2.68
N THR A 408 16.16 4.20 3.26
CA THR A 408 15.67 5.39 2.57
C THR A 408 16.82 6.22 2.01
N GLU A 409 17.88 6.47 2.80
CA GLU A 409 19.04 7.21 2.31
C GLU A 409 19.77 6.47 1.17
N ALA A 410 19.85 5.14 1.23
CA ALA A 410 20.42 4.32 0.15
C ALA A 410 19.63 4.49 -1.14
N MET A 411 18.30 4.45 -1.09
CA MET A 411 17.44 4.69 -2.25
C MET A 411 17.62 6.10 -2.82
N VAL A 412 17.76 7.13 -1.96
CA VAL A 412 18.04 8.49 -2.42
C VAL A 412 19.39 8.55 -3.17
N ARG A 413 20.43 7.85 -2.69
CA ARG A 413 21.71 7.75 -3.42
C ARG A 413 21.56 7.03 -4.77
N VAL A 414 20.72 6.01 -4.86
CA VAL A 414 20.41 5.32 -6.13
C VAL A 414 19.73 6.30 -7.11
N ALA A 415 18.78 7.10 -6.65
CA ALA A 415 18.13 8.13 -7.48
C ALA A 415 19.13 9.21 -7.94
N GLU A 416 20.00 9.70 -7.05
CA GLU A 416 21.09 10.63 -7.39
C GLU A 416 22.03 10.04 -8.47
N THR A 417 22.32 8.74 -8.40
CA THR A 417 23.15 8.03 -9.39
C THR A 417 22.45 7.97 -10.75
N TRP A 418 21.14 7.68 -10.80
CA TRP A 418 20.37 7.74 -12.04
C TRP A 418 20.39 9.14 -12.70
N VAL A 419 20.33 10.21 -11.91
CA VAL A 419 20.48 11.58 -12.45
C VAL A 419 21.90 11.82 -13.00
N GLN A 420 22.94 11.28 -12.36
CA GLN A 420 24.29 11.35 -12.92
C GLN A 420 24.39 10.57 -14.24
N VAL A 421 23.77 9.38 -14.35
CA VAL A 421 23.68 8.62 -15.60
C VAL A 421 23.01 9.47 -16.70
N ALA A 422 21.95 10.20 -16.37
CA ALA A 422 21.28 11.09 -17.31
C ALA A 422 22.17 12.25 -17.79
N GLU A 423 22.92 12.88 -16.87
CA GLU A 423 23.77 14.05 -17.17
C GLU A 423 25.03 13.70 -17.95
N TYR A 424 25.70 12.60 -17.58
CA TYR A 424 26.93 12.18 -18.24
C TYR A 424 26.66 11.29 -19.45
N GLY A 425 25.48 10.66 -19.54
CA GLY A 425 25.04 9.82 -20.65
C GLY A 425 26.09 8.78 -21.04
N PRO A 426 26.54 8.73 -22.32
CA PRO A 426 27.56 7.78 -22.77
C PRO A 426 28.95 7.98 -22.14
N HIS A 427 29.18 9.10 -21.45
CA HIS A 427 30.41 9.39 -20.72
C HIS A 427 30.34 9.00 -19.24
N TYR A 428 29.23 8.42 -18.77
CA TYR A 428 29.15 7.89 -17.41
C TYR A 428 30.11 6.69 -17.25
N VAL A 429 31.00 6.77 -16.26
CA VAL A 429 32.04 5.73 -15.99
C VAL A 429 31.91 5.14 -14.58
N GLY A 430 30.83 5.46 -13.86
CA GLY A 430 30.56 4.97 -12.52
C GLY A 430 29.88 3.59 -12.50
N PRO A 431 29.67 2.99 -11.32
CA PRO A 431 28.86 1.79 -11.19
C PRO A 431 27.42 2.09 -11.57
N MET A 432 26.77 1.16 -12.28
CA MET A 432 25.34 1.31 -12.54
C MET A 432 24.54 1.27 -11.23
N PRO A 433 23.42 2.01 -11.15
CA PRO A 433 22.48 1.91 -10.03
C PRO A 433 22.11 0.45 -9.75
N GLY A 434 22.11 0.03 -8.48
CA GLY A 434 21.94 -1.38 -8.05
C GLY A 434 23.24 -2.14 -7.75
N GLY A 435 24.41 -1.62 -8.16
CA GLY A 435 25.70 -2.07 -7.64
C GLY A 435 25.97 -1.53 -6.23
N LEU A 436 26.82 -2.22 -5.46
CA LEU A 436 27.29 -1.70 -4.17
C LEU A 436 27.87 -0.30 -4.37
N ILE A 437 27.21 0.71 -3.80
CA ILE A 437 27.74 2.06 -3.76
C ILE A 437 28.97 1.98 -2.85
N SER A 438 30.15 2.01 -3.47
CA SER A 438 31.45 2.04 -2.81
C SER A 438 31.48 3.24 -1.86
N GLY A 439 31.27 3.00 -0.57
CA GLY A 439 31.04 4.03 0.45
C GLY A 439 30.08 3.59 1.57
N SER A 440 29.31 2.51 1.36
CA SER A 440 28.66 1.82 2.47
C SER A 440 29.72 1.03 3.24
N ASP A 441 30.20 1.57 4.36
CA ASP A 441 30.91 0.80 5.38
C ASP A 441 29.95 -0.28 5.91
N ALA A 442 29.91 -1.41 5.22
CA ALA A 442 29.28 -2.65 5.68
C ALA A 442 30.21 -3.41 6.66
N THR A 443 31.37 -2.84 7.02
CA THR A 443 32.33 -3.44 7.94
C THR A 443 32.91 -2.38 8.89
N SER A 444 32.15 -2.00 9.90
CA SER A 444 32.73 -1.52 11.16
C SER A 444 31.79 -1.89 12.31
N PRO A 445 32.08 -2.96 13.07
CA PRO A 445 31.45 -3.16 14.36
C PRO A 445 31.87 -1.97 15.24
N ARG A 446 30.89 -1.19 15.72
CA ARG A 446 31.15 -0.31 16.86
C ARG A 446 31.24 -1.20 18.10
N ASP A 447 32.46 -1.53 18.50
CA ASP A 447 32.74 -2.14 19.80
C ASP A 447 32.25 -1.20 20.90
N ALA A 448 31.13 -1.55 21.53
CA ALA A 448 30.78 -1.03 22.85
C ALA A 448 31.70 -1.74 23.85
N ALA A 449 32.81 -1.07 24.20
CA ALA A 449 33.64 -1.45 25.31
C ALA A 449 32.88 -1.23 26.63
N GLU A 450 32.19 -2.26 27.10
CA GLU A 450 31.80 -2.35 28.50
C GLU A 450 32.98 -2.86 29.33
N VAL A 451 33.47 -1.96 30.18
CA VAL A 451 34.41 -2.24 31.25
C VAL A 451 33.69 -3.11 32.28
N HIS A 452 34.07 -4.39 32.36
CA HIS A 452 33.81 -5.19 33.55
C HIS A 452 35.13 -5.76 34.10
N GLU A 453 35.54 -5.15 35.21
CA GLU A 453 36.61 -5.63 36.07
C GLU A 453 36.22 -6.97 36.72
N GLY A 454 37.08 -7.97 36.52
CA GLY A 454 37.58 -8.83 37.58
C GLY A 454 36.68 -9.92 38.12
N GLN A 455 36.92 -11.16 37.69
CA GLN A 455 37.28 -12.22 38.64
C GLN A 455 38.00 -13.41 37.99
N GLN A 456 39.03 -13.87 38.70
CA GLN A 456 40.01 -14.89 38.34
C GLN A 456 39.40 -16.31 38.33
N ALA A 457 39.88 -17.20 37.44
CA ALA A 457 40.66 -18.39 37.82
C ALA A 457 40.85 -19.41 36.66
N SER A 458 42.13 -19.61 36.29
CA SER A 458 42.86 -20.87 35.99
C SER A 458 42.25 -22.06 35.21
N GLY A 459 43.05 -22.59 34.26
CA GLY A 459 43.12 -24.02 33.90
C GLY A 459 43.13 -24.28 32.38
N MET A 460 44.28 -24.22 31.69
CA MET A 460 45.22 -25.33 31.37
C MET A 460 44.68 -26.41 30.40
N ALA A 461 45.25 -26.39 29.18
CA ALA A 461 45.65 -27.47 28.26
C ALA A 461 44.93 -28.84 28.28
N ASP A 462 44.54 -29.33 27.10
CA ASP A 462 45.32 -30.27 26.25
C ASP A 462 44.44 -31.22 25.39
N THR A 463 44.94 -31.51 24.19
CA THR A 463 44.77 -32.69 23.31
C THR A 463 43.42 -33.40 23.10
N GLY A 464 43.16 -33.76 21.83
CA GLY A 464 42.44 -35.00 21.53
C GLY A 464 41.78 -35.08 20.15
N GLU A 465 42.53 -35.55 19.15
CA GLU A 465 41.96 -36.07 17.89
C GLU A 465 40.95 -37.19 18.16
N SER A 466 39.81 -37.17 17.48
CA SER A 466 39.15 -38.40 17.06
C SER A 466 38.43 -38.20 15.73
N VAL A 467 38.77 -39.08 14.79
CA VAL A 467 38.19 -39.23 13.47
C VAL A 467 36.97 -40.15 13.60
N SER A 468 35.80 -39.73 13.12
CA SER A 468 34.72 -40.68 12.78
C SER A 468 33.93 -40.19 11.56
N GLU A 469 34.07 -40.98 10.51
CA GLU A 469 33.08 -41.39 9.51
C GLU A 469 32.22 -40.33 8.81
N PHE A 470 32.54 -40.19 7.51
CA PHE A 470 31.73 -39.63 6.45
C PHE A 470 30.33 -40.26 6.40
N GLU A 471 29.30 -39.43 6.59
CA GLU A 471 27.91 -39.69 6.20
C GLU A 471 27.57 -38.68 5.08
N PRO A 472 27.00 -39.10 3.93
CA PRO A 472 26.73 -38.18 2.84
C PRO A 472 25.62 -37.19 3.23
N PRO A 473 25.72 -35.89 2.88
CA PRO A 473 24.69 -34.92 3.23
C PRO A 473 23.39 -35.27 2.50
N GLN A 474 22.36 -35.58 3.29
CA GLN A 474 20.98 -35.58 2.83
C GLN A 474 20.68 -34.20 2.24
N ALA A 475 20.09 -34.19 1.04
CA ALA A 475 19.61 -32.99 0.40
C ALA A 475 18.61 -32.30 1.33
N THR A 476 19.03 -31.20 1.95
CA THR A 476 18.12 -30.28 2.59
C THR A 476 17.30 -29.64 1.49
N GLU A 477 16.03 -30.04 1.39
CA GLU A 477 15.03 -29.34 0.62
C GLU A 477 15.10 -27.86 1.02
N ARG A 478 15.61 -27.02 0.11
CA ARG A 478 15.61 -25.58 0.30
C ARG A 478 14.16 -25.16 0.41
N SER A 479 13.78 -24.61 1.57
CA SER A 479 12.50 -23.96 1.77
C SER A 479 12.22 -23.00 0.59
N PRO A 480 10.98 -22.95 0.06
CA PRO A 480 10.64 -22.03 -1.01
C PRO A 480 10.96 -20.61 -0.55
N ILE A 481 11.81 -19.92 -1.31
CA ILE A 481 12.05 -18.49 -1.14
C ILE A 481 10.75 -17.80 -1.52
N VAL A 482 9.95 -17.45 -0.53
CA VAL A 482 8.78 -16.57 -0.69
C VAL A 482 9.35 -15.16 -0.89
N VAL A 483 9.38 -14.70 -2.14
CA VAL A 483 9.71 -13.31 -2.46
C VAL A 483 8.49 -12.47 -2.04
N PRO A 484 8.59 -11.58 -1.04
CA PRO A 484 7.50 -10.70 -0.69
C PRO A 484 7.18 -9.81 -1.89
N SER A 485 5.90 -9.63 -2.22
CA SER A 485 5.49 -8.66 -3.24
C SER A 485 5.91 -7.26 -2.80
N ILE A 486 6.73 -6.59 -3.61
CA ILE A 486 7.00 -5.16 -3.43
C ILE A 486 5.64 -4.45 -3.55
N PRO A 487 5.18 -3.69 -2.55
CA PRO A 487 3.99 -2.90 -2.72
C PRO A 487 4.27 -1.83 -3.78
N SER A 488 3.56 -1.90 -4.91
CA SER A 488 3.42 -0.78 -5.85
C SER A 488 3.15 0.49 -5.04
N ALA A 489 3.91 1.56 -5.30
CA ALA A 489 3.69 2.84 -4.65
C ALA A 489 2.22 3.21 -4.87
N ASP A 490 1.50 3.52 -3.79
CA ASP A 490 0.05 3.71 -3.89
C ASP A 490 -0.22 4.97 -4.74
N THR A 491 -0.60 4.76 -6.00
CA THR A 491 -0.94 5.84 -6.96
C THR A 491 -2.14 6.65 -6.48
N SER A 492 -2.87 6.17 -5.47
CA SER A 492 -4.05 6.85 -4.93
C SER A 492 -3.75 8.20 -4.29
N PHE A 493 -2.51 8.44 -3.82
CA PHE A 493 -2.05 9.76 -3.37
C PHE A 493 -1.78 10.72 -4.55
N ALA A 494 -1.10 10.26 -5.61
CA ALA A 494 -0.80 11.08 -6.79
C ALA A 494 -2.08 11.53 -7.53
N HIS A 495 -3.14 10.71 -7.53
CA HIS A 495 -4.44 11.05 -8.11
C HIS A 495 -5.21 12.14 -7.34
N GLY A 496 -4.87 12.37 -6.05
CA GLY A 496 -5.48 13.43 -5.24
C GLY A 496 -4.91 14.81 -5.53
N ALA A 497 -3.64 14.90 -5.94
CA ALA A 497 -2.95 16.17 -6.20
C ALA A 497 -3.23 16.74 -7.60
N ALA A 498 -3.62 15.91 -8.58
CA ALA A 498 -3.84 16.34 -9.97
C ALA A 498 -5.19 17.06 -10.23
N HIS A 499 -6.04 17.22 -9.21
CA HIS A 499 -7.29 17.99 -9.28
C HIS A 499 -7.16 19.35 -8.57
N PHE A 500 -6.14 20.13 -8.93
CA PHE A 500 -6.08 21.54 -8.57
C PHE A 500 -6.19 22.39 -9.85
N GLU A 501 -7.40 22.80 -10.22
CA GLU A 501 -7.55 24.07 -10.93
C GLU A 501 -7.25 25.17 -9.90
N GLN A 502 -6.00 25.61 -9.83
CA GLN A 502 -5.63 26.77 -9.03
C GLN A 502 -6.18 28.03 -9.68
N ASP A 503 -7.13 28.69 -9.01
CA ASP A 503 -7.48 30.09 -9.28
C ASP A 503 -6.27 30.95 -8.88
N PRO A 504 -5.59 31.65 -9.81
CA PRO A 504 -4.35 32.38 -9.56
C PRO A 504 -4.52 33.65 -8.69
N THR A 505 -5.68 33.83 -8.06
CA THR A 505 -6.01 35.01 -7.25
C THR A 505 -6.00 34.78 -5.73
N ILE A 506 -5.71 33.57 -5.25
CA ILE A 506 -5.71 33.25 -3.80
C ILE A 506 -4.26 33.14 -3.27
N PRO A 507 -3.83 33.98 -2.30
CA PRO A 507 -2.51 33.86 -1.69
C PRO A 507 -2.44 32.69 -0.69
N LEU A 508 -1.34 31.94 -0.71
CA LEU A 508 -1.05 30.85 0.23
C LEU A 508 -0.92 31.37 1.67
N PRO A 509 -1.48 30.67 2.69
CA PRO A 509 -1.26 31.02 4.09
C PRO A 509 0.16 30.64 4.55
N PRO A 510 0.73 31.35 5.54
CA PRO A 510 2.07 31.04 6.06
C PRO A 510 2.08 29.75 6.88
N ILE A 511 3.15 28.98 6.75
CA ILE A 511 3.43 27.75 7.51
C ILE A 511 3.74 28.13 8.97
N PRO A 512 3.10 27.54 9.99
CA PRO A 512 3.40 27.85 11.38
C PRO A 512 4.67 27.12 11.86
N GLU A 513 5.63 27.87 12.42
CA GLU A 513 6.78 27.32 13.14
C GLU A 513 6.33 26.80 14.52
N LEU A 514 6.67 25.54 14.85
CA LEU A 514 6.43 24.94 16.16
C LEU A 514 7.58 25.30 17.13
N SER A 515 7.25 25.46 18.42
CA SER A 515 8.23 25.83 19.46
C SER A 515 8.95 24.61 20.06
N ASP A 516 10.18 24.79 20.54
CA ASP A 516 11.04 23.71 21.09
C ASP A 516 10.37 22.87 22.19
N HIS A 517 9.45 23.45 22.97
CA HIS A 517 8.74 22.73 24.02
C HIS A 517 7.65 21.78 23.49
N GLN A 518 7.16 22.00 22.26
CA GLN A 518 6.23 21.10 21.57
C GLN A 518 6.95 19.91 20.92
N MET A 519 8.24 20.05 20.59
CA MET A 519 9.08 18.93 20.16
C MET A 519 9.39 17.97 21.31
N GLU A 520 9.58 18.48 22.53
CA GLU A 520 9.97 17.66 23.70
C GLU A 520 8.85 16.71 24.15
N ILE A 521 7.57 17.12 24.04
CA ILE A 521 6.41 16.27 24.39
C ILE A 521 6.16 15.15 23.35
N ALA A 522 6.58 15.35 22.11
CA ALA A 522 6.44 14.33 21.05
C ALA A 522 7.48 13.19 21.16
N LEU A 523 8.58 13.41 21.90
CA LEU A 523 9.72 12.50 21.97
C LEU A 523 9.77 11.64 23.24
N ASP A 524 9.04 11.99 24.31
CA ASP A 524 9.20 11.35 25.62
C ASP A 524 8.21 10.19 25.93
N GLY A 525 7.42 9.77 24.92
CA GLY A 525 6.47 8.65 25.06
C GLY A 525 7.00 7.27 24.65
N ALA A 526 8.23 7.19 24.14
CA ALA A 526 8.81 5.98 23.56
C ALA A 526 10.00 5.49 24.38
N ASN A 527 9.77 5.02 25.61
CA ASN A 527 10.72 4.11 26.23
C ASN A 527 10.06 3.22 27.28
N GLU A 528 10.57 1.99 27.30
CA GLU A 528 10.14 0.84 28.12
C GLU A 528 8.91 0.09 27.59
N HIS A 529 9.14 -0.94 26.76
CA HIS A 529 8.84 -2.34 27.08
C HIS A 529 9.28 -3.25 25.92
N SER A 530 10.00 -4.30 26.27
CA SER A 530 10.58 -5.31 25.39
C SER A 530 9.49 -6.15 24.73
N HIS A 531 9.38 -6.11 23.41
CA HIS A 531 8.46 -6.96 22.64
C HIS A 531 9.16 -7.69 21.50
N GLU A 532 9.04 -9.03 21.56
CA GLU A 532 9.51 -9.99 20.58
C GLU A 532 8.84 -9.77 19.21
N HIS A 533 9.67 -9.73 18.17
CA HIS A 533 9.29 -9.47 16.78
C HIS A 533 8.58 -10.65 16.12
N PHE A 534 7.47 -10.38 15.42
CA PHE A 534 6.94 -11.25 14.36
C PHE A 534 6.87 -10.48 13.05
N GLY A 535 7.82 -10.79 12.14
CA GLY A 535 7.88 -10.25 10.79
C GLY A 535 6.72 -10.73 9.91
N ARG A 536 6.31 -9.87 8.98
CA ARG A 536 5.27 -10.09 7.96
C ARG A 536 5.47 -11.41 7.21
N ALA A 537 4.77 -12.45 7.66
CA ALA A 537 4.34 -13.55 6.81
C ALA A 537 3.07 -13.10 6.06
N GLY A 538 2.79 -13.70 4.90
CA GLY A 538 1.49 -13.58 4.25
C GLY A 538 0.35 -13.80 5.23
N ILE A 539 -0.85 -13.32 4.89
CA ILE A 539 -2.07 -13.49 5.68
C ILE A 539 -2.39 -15.00 5.76
N SER A 540 -1.70 -15.72 6.64
CA SER A 540 -1.98 -17.11 6.96
C SER A 540 -3.09 -17.12 8.00
N MET A 541 -4.29 -16.80 7.54
CA MET A 541 -5.50 -16.97 8.33
C MET A 541 -5.96 -18.41 8.18
N SER A 542 -6.35 -19.05 9.28
CA SER A 542 -7.15 -20.27 9.18
C SER A 542 -8.42 -19.95 8.39
N PRO A 543 -8.94 -20.86 7.55
CA PRO A 543 -10.18 -20.63 6.83
C PRO A 543 -11.26 -20.22 7.83
N PRO A 544 -11.97 -19.10 7.59
CA PRO A 544 -12.92 -18.59 8.56
C PRO A 544 -14.02 -19.64 8.79
N THR A 545 -14.35 -19.91 10.05
CA THR A 545 -15.46 -20.83 10.37
C THR A 545 -16.76 -20.21 9.87
N PRO A 546 -17.59 -20.92 9.09
CA PRO A 546 -18.86 -20.39 8.63
C PRO A 546 -19.81 -20.20 9.82
N VAL A 547 -19.89 -18.97 10.33
CA VAL A 547 -20.95 -18.57 11.24
C VAL A 547 -22.06 -17.95 10.40
N TYR A 548 -23.01 -18.79 9.99
CA TYR A 548 -24.28 -18.32 9.46
C TYR A 548 -25.02 -17.66 10.63
N ALA A 549 -25.10 -16.33 10.68
CA ALA A 549 -25.98 -15.63 11.60
C ALA A 549 -27.37 -15.50 10.95
N PRO A 550 -28.40 -16.29 11.33
CA PRO A 550 -29.74 -16.07 10.86
C PRO A 550 -30.35 -14.94 11.70
N GLY A 551 -30.23 -13.68 11.26
CA GLY A 551 -30.57 -12.60 12.18
C GLY A 551 -30.81 -11.18 11.66
N MET A 552 -30.49 -10.80 10.43
CA MET A 552 -30.83 -9.44 9.94
C MET A 552 -32.23 -9.37 9.30
N ARG A 553 -33.22 -9.95 9.97
CA ARG A 553 -34.64 -9.68 9.69
C ARG A 553 -35.36 -9.30 10.97
N ARG A 554 -35.08 -8.10 11.46
CA ARG A 554 -35.99 -7.32 12.30
C ARG A 554 -35.44 -5.90 12.36
N HIS A 555 -36.16 -4.94 11.81
CA HIS A 555 -35.96 -3.53 12.15
C HIS A 555 -36.20 -3.36 13.66
N PRO A 556 -35.22 -2.88 14.44
CA PRO A 556 -35.52 -2.16 15.65
C PRO A 556 -35.69 -0.69 15.28
N ARG A 557 -36.73 -0.05 15.82
CA ARG A 557 -36.81 1.41 15.80
C ARG A 557 -35.55 1.96 16.48
N VAL A 558 -34.69 2.62 15.71
CA VAL A 558 -33.55 3.38 16.20
C VAL A 558 -34.08 4.46 17.15
N ARG A 559 -33.75 4.36 18.43
CA ARG A 559 -33.73 5.51 19.35
C ARG A 559 -32.27 5.95 19.45
N PRO A 560 -31.95 7.24 19.27
CA PRO A 560 -30.57 7.71 19.37
C PRO A 560 -30.10 7.58 20.82
N ALA A 561 -29.03 6.81 21.04
CA ALA A 561 -28.35 6.70 22.33
C ALA A 561 -27.52 7.97 22.56
N ARG A 562 -28.16 9.04 23.02
CA ARG A 562 -27.50 10.31 23.39
C ARG A 562 -26.81 10.29 24.76
N HIS A 563 -27.00 9.25 25.58
CA HIS A 563 -26.65 9.31 27.00
C HIS A 563 -25.34 8.63 27.39
N THR A 564 -24.81 7.69 26.61
CA THR A 564 -23.61 6.92 26.99
C THR A 564 -22.29 7.56 26.57
N MET A 565 -22.32 8.51 25.62
CA MET A 565 -21.12 9.19 25.11
C MET A 565 -20.66 10.36 26.01
N MET A 566 -21.55 10.94 26.82
CA MET A 566 -21.22 12.05 27.72
C MET A 566 -20.52 11.61 29.01
N GLU A 567 -20.72 10.36 29.46
CA GLU A 567 -20.12 9.88 30.71
C GLU A 567 -18.64 9.46 30.54
N SER A 568 -18.24 9.00 29.35
CA SER A 568 -16.84 8.65 29.07
C SER A 568 -15.94 9.87 28.83
N MET A 569 -16.49 11.00 28.38
CA MET A 569 -15.71 12.23 28.12
C MET A 569 -15.48 13.11 29.37
N ALA A 570 -16.24 12.92 30.46
CA ALA A 570 -16.13 13.76 31.66
C ALA A 570 -15.01 13.35 32.65
N ALA A 571 -14.39 12.19 32.47
CA ALA A 571 -13.40 11.64 33.40
C ALA A 571 -11.96 12.15 33.18
N ALA A 572 -11.71 13.03 32.20
CA ALA A 572 -10.37 13.40 31.75
C ALA A 572 -10.09 14.93 31.70
N GLN A 573 -10.43 15.68 32.76
CA GLN A 573 -9.92 17.05 32.92
C GLN A 573 -9.29 17.30 34.30
N PRO A 574 -8.08 17.90 34.38
CA PRO A 574 -7.44 18.24 35.64
C PRO A 574 -8.09 19.46 36.30
N SER A 575 -8.13 19.43 37.63
CA SER A 575 -8.78 20.38 38.54
C SER A 575 -8.36 21.86 38.37
N GLU A 576 -9.35 22.76 38.22
CA GLU A 576 -9.19 24.23 38.25
C GLU A 576 -8.76 24.78 39.62
N PRO A 577 -7.98 25.89 39.68
CA PRO A 577 -7.89 26.74 40.86
C PRO A 577 -8.91 27.90 40.84
N ARG A 578 -9.41 28.23 42.04
CA ARG A 578 -10.45 29.23 42.38
C ARG A 578 -10.19 30.69 41.94
N PRO A 579 -11.26 31.53 41.87
CA PRO A 579 -11.24 32.81 41.16
C PRO A 579 -10.79 34.01 42.02
N ARG A 580 -10.30 35.05 41.36
CA ARG A 580 -10.13 36.41 41.92
C ARG A 580 -11.16 37.37 41.32
N ASN A 581 -11.96 37.95 42.20
CA ASN A 581 -12.87 39.08 41.97
C ASN A 581 -12.12 40.35 41.54
N THR A 582 -12.76 41.18 40.70
CA THR A 582 -13.16 42.58 41.02
C THR A 582 -14.06 43.20 39.93
N HIS A 583 -15.28 43.59 40.33
CA HIS A 583 -16.03 44.87 40.08
C HIS A 583 -15.91 45.63 38.73
N ARG A 584 -16.92 46.35 38.18
CA ARG A 584 -18.33 46.73 38.48
C ARG A 584 -18.73 47.78 37.41
N ALA A 585 -19.97 47.77 36.89
CA ALA A 585 -20.87 48.94 36.77
C ALA A 585 -22.08 48.68 35.85
N ASP A 586 -23.26 48.88 36.44
CA ASP A 586 -24.62 48.72 35.89
C ASP A 586 -25.17 49.97 35.17
N THR A 587 -26.36 49.76 34.57
CA THR A 587 -27.55 50.65 34.39
C THR A 587 -27.93 50.90 32.92
N ALA A 588 -29.19 50.86 32.44
CA ALA A 588 -30.50 50.38 32.93
C ALA A 588 -31.52 50.35 31.73
N GLU A 589 -32.31 49.26 31.64
CA GLU A 589 -33.75 49.07 31.31
C GLU A 589 -34.68 50.19 30.69
N PRO A 590 -35.93 49.90 30.20
CA PRO A 590 -36.40 48.92 29.16
C PRO A 590 -37.65 49.38 28.31
N ALA A 591 -38.13 48.47 27.43
CA ALA A 591 -39.54 48.21 26.99
C ALA A 591 -40.23 49.11 25.91
N PRO A 592 -41.39 48.72 25.29
CA PRO A 592 -41.76 47.43 24.66
C PRO A 592 -42.59 47.52 23.33
N LYS A 593 -42.71 46.37 22.63
CA LYS A 593 -43.83 45.76 21.85
C LYS A 593 -44.96 46.65 21.24
N ASN A 594 -45.21 46.51 19.91
CA ASN A 594 -46.31 45.72 19.31
C ASN A 594 -46.56 46.02 17.80
N ALA A 595 -46.70 44.94 17.03
CA ALA A 595 -47.63 44.64 15.92
C ALA A 595 -47.95 45.67 14.80
N THR A 596 -47.49 45.32 13.59
CA THR A 596 -48.10 45.28 12.21
C THR A 596 -49.40 46.06 11.90
N PRO A 597 -49.59 46.58 10.66
CA PRO A 597 -49.79 45.71 9.47
C PRO A 597 -49.19 46.22 8.13
N ALA A 598 -49.13 45.31 7.15
CA ALA A 598 -48.95 45.59 5.72
C ALA A 598 -50.13 46.40 5.14
N PRO A 599 -50.01 47.00 3.94
CA PRO A 599 -50.38 46.25 2.72
C PRO A 599 -49.63 46.60 1.43
N GLU A 600 -49.74 45.66 0.47
CA GLU A 600 -49.92 45.82 -0.98
C GLU A 600 -48.89 46.55 -1.87
N ASP A 601 -48.31 45.73 -2.76
CA ASP A 601 -47.86 45.94 -4.15
C ASP A 601 -48.67 47.01 -4.93
N PRO A 602 -48.12 47.70 -5.98
CA PRO A 602 -47.77 46.97 -7.21
C PRO A 602 -46.62 47.52 -8.09
N GLN A 603 -46.05 46.59 -8.87
CA GLN A 603 -45.72 46.67 -10.30
C GLN A 603 -44.61 47.58 -10.86
N GLU A 604 -43.81 46.89 -11.70
CA GLU A 604 -43.28 47.29 -13.02
C GLU A 604 -42.15 48.31 -13.13
N GLY A 605 -41.08 47.91 -13.85
CA GLY A 605 -40.21 48.86 -14.52
C GLY A 605 -38.79 48.40 -14.85
N VAL A 606 -38.64 47.45 -15.77
CA VAL A 606 -37.69 47.51 -16.91
C VAL A 606 -36.33 48.21 -16.66
N ARG A 607 -35.26 47.42 -16.43
CA ARG A 607 -34.09 47.26 -17.32
C ARG A 607 -33.08 46.30 -16.75
#